data_AF-A0A1F3Y6D0-F1
#
_entry.id   AF-A0A1F3Y6D0-F1
#
_cell.length_a   1.000
_cell.length_b   1.000
_cell.length_c   1.000
_cell.angle_alpha   90.00
_cell.angle_beta   90.00
_cell.angle_gamma   90.00
#
_symmetry.space_group_name_H-M   'P 1'
#
loop_
_entity.id
_entity.type
_entity.pdbx_description
1 polymer ?
#
loop_
_entity_poly.entity_id
_entity_poly.type
_entity_poly.pdbx_seq_one_letter_code
_entity_poly.pdbx_strand_id
1 'polypeptide(L)'
;MKKIIKFCLVFLCFFNQNNFAFSNDSPLKRNYSLGEKIEYFMTGRNQKRDALHLYTAISSATVEMYPSGIFYENTSWVNFVFDNQPVQLDQPSLNFRERISLDPRFNQLEHYPDQTYIDRRLCGPADDLLNIYIDIQLAAMFPMLQKAGDNFFFKFGKPISFLKGQAENCLDFDLKLKQVNHETGIAILEVKHIPPKDACGIKLPAEWMNAPVLPGLLNNIVSTEPLSDGSFSIVVGSNTIIVEATIQLGSGKILNATLSDQYQLIERICTDSKGVNCNEPVRYKEQRDITIVPKGSDVHE
;
A
#
# COMPACT_ATOMS: atom_id res chain seq x y z
N MET A 1 2.16 -9.14 23.11
CA MET A 1 1.88 -8.10 22.08
C MET A 1 2.21 -8.67 20.72
N LYS A 2 1.19 -9.09 19.94
CA LYS A 2 1.38 -9.58 18.58
C LYS A 2 1.69 -8.40 17.66
N LYS A 3 2.80 -8.50 16.94
CA LYS A 3 3.35 -7.40 16.14
C LYS A 3 2.59 -7.26 14.82
N ILE A 4 2.52 -6.02 14.37
CA ILE A 4 1.91 -5.62 13.10
C ILE A 4 2.91 -5.97 11.99
N ILE A 5 2.49 -6.77 11.01
CA ILE A 5 3.21 -6.93 9.74
C ILE A 5 3.26 -5.53 9.11
N LYS A 6 4.45 -4.93 9.02
CA LYS A 6 4.64 -3.62 8.41
C LYS A 6 4.61 -3.76 6.88
N PHE A 7 3.92 -2.85 6.21
CA PHE A 7 3.82 -2.82 4.75
C PHE A 7 4.58 -1.59 4.25
N CYS A 8 5.81 -1.76 3.77
CA CYS A 8 6.64 -0.64 3.32
C CYS A 8 6.97 -0.82 1.84
N LEU A 9 6.07 -0.37 0.97
CA LEU A 9 6.15 -0.52 -0.49
C LEU A 9 7.43 0.14 -1.04
N VAL A 10 8.31 -0.65 -1.67
CA VAL A 10 9.52 -0.15 -2.36
C VAL A 10 9.44 -0.37 -3.87
N PHE A 11 8.93 0.65 -4.57
CA PHE A 11 8.91 0.82 -6.02
C PHE A 11 9.89 1.90 -6.46
N LEU A 12 10.95 1.55 -7.21
CA LEU A 12 11.86 2.44 -7.99
C LEU A 12 13.38 2.28 -7.71
N CYS A 13 13.94 1.09 -7.91
CA CYS A 13 15.35 1.02 -8.36
C CYS A 13 15.52 1.13 -9.89
N PHE A 14 14.45 1.29 -10.69
CA PHE A 14 14.55 1.06 -12.14
C PHE A 14 14.18 2.20 -13.10
N PHE A 15 13.62 3.33 -12.66
CA PHE A 15 13.25 4.40 -13.63
C PHE A 15 14.34 5.44 -13.88
N ASN A 16 15.53 5.30 -13.27
CA ASN A 16 16.69 6.12 -13.65
C ASN A 16 17.26 5.79 -15.06
N GLN A 17 16.65 4.87 -15.82
CA GLN A 17 17.18 4.43 -17.12
C GLN A 17 16.21 4.56 -18.31
N ASN A 18 14.92 4.85 -18.10
CA ASN A 18 13.97 5.01 -19.21
C ASN A 18 13.37 6.42 -19.19
N ASN A 19 13.72 7.21 -20.21
CA ASN A 19 13.07 8.48 -20.53
C ASN A 19 11.61 8.22 -20.95
N PHE A 20 10.73 7.89 -20.01
CA PHE A 20 9.30 8.00 -20.25
C PHE A 20 8.98 9.49 -20.29
N ALA A 21 8.54 9.98 -21.44
CA ALA A 21 7.91 11.29 -21.52
C ALA A 21 6.62 11.23 -20.69
N PHE A 22 6.64 11.86 -19.52
CA PHE A 22 5.44 12.01 -18.70
C PHE A 22 4.35 12.69 -19.52
N SER A 23 3.17 12.09 -19.61
CA SER A 23 2.04 12.72 -20.28
C SER A 23 1.54 13.88 -19.41
N ASN A 24 1.63 15.11 -19.93
CA ASN A 24 1.06 16.28 -19.27
C ASN A 24 -0.47 16.28 -19.26
N ASP A 25 -1.09 15.39 -20.05
CA ASP A 25 -2.53 15.34 -20.30
C ASP A 25 -3.21 14.12 -19.66
N SER A 26 -2.50 13.39 -18.79
CA SER A 26 -3.08 12.25 -18.08
C SER A 26 -4.32 12.67 -17.29
N PRO A 27 -5.46 11.96 -17.41
CA PRO A 27 -6.67 12.23 -16.62
C PRO A 27 -6.46 11.97 -15.11
N LEU A 28 -5.35 11.33 -14.75
CA LEU A 28 -4.95 11.01 -13.37
C LEU A 28 -3.96 12.03 -12.79
N LYS A 29 -3.54 13.02 -13.58
CA LYS A 29 -2.55 14.02 -13.17
C LYS A 29 -3.10 14.92 -12.06
N ARG A 30 -2.33 15.07 -11.00
CA ARG A 30 -2.61 16.02 -9.92
C ARG A 30 -2.14 17.44 -10.27
N ASN A 31 -3.07 18.38 -10.25
CA ASN A 31 -2.84 19.82 -10.42
C ASN A 31 -2.75 20.50 -9.05
N TYR A 32 -1.58 20.46 -8.44
CA TYR A 32 -1.31 21.02 -7.12
C TYR A 32 -1.38 22.55 -7.08
N SER A 33 -1.88 23.08 -5.96
CA SER A 33 -1.78 24.51 -5.62
C SER A 33 -0.95 24.69 -4.36
N LEU A 34 0.09 25.53 -4.38
CA LEU A 34 0.92 25.79 -3.19
C LEU A 34 0.06 26.30 -2.01
N GLY A 35 0.24 25.72 -0.83
CA GLY A 35 -0.48 26.08 0.39
C GLY A 35 -1.90 25.49 0.50
N GLU A 36 -2.35 24.74 -0.51
CA GLU A 36 -3.62 24.04 -0.49
C GLU A 36 -3.73 23.09 0.72
N LYS A 37 -4.89 23.08 1.36
CA LYS A 37 -5.20 22.18 2.48
C LYS A 37 -5.95 20.96 1.96
N ILE A 38 -5.51 19.79 2.40
CA ILE A 38 -6.09 18.50 2.04
C ILE A 38 -6.32 17.74 3.34
N GLU A 39 -7.53 17.23 3.53
CA GLU A 39 -7.86 16.39 4.68
C GLU A 39 -8.62 15.17 4.19
N TYR A 40 -8.20 13.97 4.61
CA TYR A 40 -8.95 12.75 4.37
C TYR A 40 -9.42 12.15 5.69
N PHE A 41 -10.67 11.68 5.69
CA PHE A 41 -11.15 10.74 6.67
C PHE A 41 -10.88 9.33 6.16
N MET A 42 -10.24 8.52 7.01
CA MET A 42 -9.86 7.15 6.69
C MET A 42 -10.55 6.19 7.64
N THR A 43 -11.06 5.10 7.10
CA THR A 43 -11.55 3.95 7.87
C THR A 43 -10.78 2.72 7.47
N GLY A 44 -10.50 1.84 8.42
CA GLY A 44 -9.83 0.58 8.13
C GLY A 44 -10.37 -0.57 8.96
N ARG A 45 -10.55 -1.70 8.28
CA ARG A 45 -10.94 -2.99 8.84
C ARG A 45 -9.81 -3.99 8.62
N ASN A 46 -9.19 -4.45 9.70
CA ASN A 46 -8.07 -5.38 9.65
C ASN A 46 -8.47 -6.72 10.29
N GLN A 47 -8.91 -7.67 9.46
CA GLN A 47 -9.17 -9.04 9.86
C GLN A 47 -7.88 -9.85 9.85
N LYS A 48 -7.39 -10.21 11.03
CA LYS A 48 -6.27 -11.14 11.23
C LYS A 48 -6.79 -12.54 11.53
N ARG A 49 -5.86 -13.49 11.66
CA ARG A 49 -6.17 -14.89 12.06
C ARG A 49 -7.10 -15.00 13.26
N ASP A 50 -6.85 -14.22 14.31
CA ASP A 50 -7.51 -14.36 15.62
C ASP A 50 -8.11 -13.05 16.16
N ALA A 51 -8.10 -11.99 15.37
CA ALA A 51 -8.58 -10.68 15.79
C ALA A 51 -9.16 -9.90 14.61
N LEU A 52 -10.13 -9.05 14.90
CA LEU A 52 -10.57 -7.99 14.01
C LEU A 52 -10.21 -6.67 14.67
N HIS A 53 -9.44 -5.84 13.98
CA HIS A 53 -9.16 -4.48 14.42
C HIS A 53 -9.82 -3.47 13.50
N LEU A 54 -10.40 -2.42 14.10
CA LEU A 54 -11.01 -1.33 13.37
C LEU A 54 -10.26 -0.04 13.70
N TYR A 55 -10.13 0.86 12.73
CA TYR A 55 -9.66 2.21 13.03
C TYR A 55 -10.37 3.26 12.19
N THR A 56 -10.38 4.47 12.73
CA THR A 56 -10.60 5.68 11.95
C THR A 56 -9.48 6.68 12.21
N ALA A 57 -9.12 7.46 11.21
CA ALA A 57 -8.08 8.47 11.32
C ALA A 57 -8.39 9.65 10.41
N ILE A 58 -7.89 10.84 10.76
CA ILE A 58 -7.88 11.98 9.85
C ILE A 58 -6.43 12.26 9.47
N SER A 59 -6.14 12.21 8.18
CA SER A 59 -4.91 12.79 7.64
C SER A 59 -5.18 14.26 7.30
N SER A 60 -4.24 15.14 7.63
CA SER A 60 -4.33 16.58 7.41
C SER A 60 -3.01 17.07 6.83
N ALA A 61 -3.06 17.64 5.64
CA ALA A 61 -1.90 18.00 4.85
C ALA A 61 -1.96 19.44 4.34
N THR A 62 -0.77 20.00 4.12
CA THR A 62 -0.59 21.24 3.35
C THR A 62 0.29 20.93 2.16
N VAL A 63 -0.11 21.41 0.98
CA VAL A 63 0.69 21.28 -0.23
C VAL A 63 1.88 22.23 -0.15
N GLU A 64 3.06 21.65 -0.25
CA GLU A 64 4.35 22.32 -0.29
C GLU A 64 5.04 22.03 -1.63
N MET A 65 6.13 22.74 -1.90
CA MET A 65 6.88 22.60 -3.15
C MET A 65 8.38 22.66 -2.86
N TYR A 66 9.12 21.69 -3.40
CA TYR A 66 10.57 21.74 -3.38
C TYR A 66 11.11 22.84 -4.33
N PRO A 67 12.35 23.31 -4.14
CA PRO A 67 13.00 24.23 -5.07
C PRO A 67 13.05 23.73 -6.53
N SER A 68 12.98 22.41 -6.73
CA SER A 68 12.88 21.76 -8.05
C SER A 68 11.52 21.93 -8.74
N GLY A 69 10.53 22.54 -8.07
CA GLY A 69 9.17 22.69 -8.58
C GLY A 69 8.32 21.42 -8.48
N ILE A 70 8.76 20.44 -7.69
CA ILE A 70 7.98 19.23 -7.40
C ILE A 70 7.11 19.50 -6.18
N PHE A 71 5.80 19.31 -6.34
CA PHE A 71 4.83 19.46 -5.26
C PHE A 71 4.72 18.19 -4.43
N TYR A 72 4.41 18.35 -3.14
CA TYR A 72 4.10 17.25 -2.24
C TYR A 72 3.15 17.72 -1.14
N GLU A 73 2.50 16.76 -0.50
CA GLU A 73 1.59 16.96 0.62
C GLU A 73 2.35 16.64 1.90
N ASN A 74 2.56 17.65 2.75
CA ASN A 74 3.18 17.47 4.06
C ASN A 74 2.10 17.06 5.06
N THR A 75 1.90 15.75 5.19
CA THR A 75 0.74 15.13 5.83
C THR A 75 1.01 14.83 7.30
N SER A 76 0.02 15.09 8.14
CA SER A 76 0.00 14.81 9.58
C SER A 76 -1.26 14.03 9.97
N TRP A 77 -1.29 13.49 11.18
CA TRP A 77 -2.37 12.62 11.65
C TRP A 77 -3.03 13.15 12.91
N VAL A 78 -4.36 13.16 12.91
CA VAL A 78 -5.18 13.64 14.03
C VAL A 78 -6.42 12.77 14.20
N ASN A 79 -7.08 12.89 15.36
CA ASN A 79 -8.35 12.21 15.67
C ASN A 79 -8.32 10.70 15.41
N PHE A 80 -7.24 10.06 15.83
CA PHE A 80 -7.05 8.62 15.65
C PHE A 80 -7.90 7.83 16.65
N VAL A 81 -8.70 6.90 16.15
CA VAL A 81 -9.51 5.96 16.94
C VAL A 81 -9.13 4.55 16.52
N PHE A 82 -8.89 3.67 17.50
CA PHE A 82 -8.53 2.28 17.28
C PHE A 82 -9.39 1.39 18.18
N ASP A 83 -10.05 0.39 17.60
CA ASP A 83 -11.00 -0.51 18.27
C ASP A 83 -12.05 0.25 19.10
N ASN A 84 -12.64 1.28 18.49
CA ASN A 84 -13.63 2.19 19.10
C ASN A 84 -13.11 2.99 20.30
N GLN A 85 -11.80 3.03 20.52
CA GLN A 85 -11.17 3.82 21.57
C GLN A 85 -10.37 4.97 20.97
N PRO A 86 -10.61 6.23 21.37
CA PRO A 86 -9.75 7.33 21.01
C PRO A 86 -8.31 7.05 21.45
N VAL A 87 -7.37 7.26 20.54
CA VAL A 87 -5.94 7.09 20.80
C VAL A 87 -5.32 8.46 20.96
N GLN A 88 -4.81 8.74 22.16
CA GLN A 88 -3.96 9.91 22.37
C GLN A 88 -2.58 9.63 21.77
N LEU A 89 -2.29 10.27 20.64
CA LEU A 89 -0.98 10.21 20.01
C LEU A 89 0.07 10.90 20.88
N ASP A 90 1.24 10.26 21.01
CA ASP A 90 2.39 10.84 21.69
C ASP A 90 3.07 11.94 20.85
N GLN A 91 4.00 12.68 21.46
CA GLN A 91 4.66 13.78 20.77
C GLN A 91 5.40 13.35 19.48
N PRO A 92 6.13 12.22 19.45
CA PRO A 92 6.68 11.69 18.20
C PRO A 92 5.62 11.50 17.11
N SER A 93 4.48 10.89 17.43
CA SER A 93 3.40 10.66 16.46
C SER A 93 2.71 11.95 16.02
N LEU A 94 2.55 12.93 16.91
CA LEU A 94 2.01 14.26 16.55
C LEU A 94 2.97 15.05 15.66
N ASN A 95 4.27 14.83 15.81
CA ASN A 95 5.32 15.47 14.99
C ASN A 95 5.60 14.70 13.69
N PHE A 96 5.14 13.45 13.58
CA PHE A 96 5.32 12.63 12.41
C PHE A 96 4.72 13.29 11.17
N ARG A 97 5.48 13.28 10.07
CA ARG A 97 5.05 13.83 8.79
C ARG A 97 5.34 12.86 7.67
N GLU A 98 4.34 12.65 6.82
CA GLU A 98 4.50 11.90 5.59
C GLU A 98 4.52 12.87 4.43
N ARG A 99 5.58 12.80 3.61
CA ARG A 99 5.64 13.56 2.37
C ARG A 99 5.21 12.63 1.25
N ILE A 100 4.00 12.84 0.77
CA ILE A 100 3.40 12.04 -0.30
C ILE A 100 3.05 12.93 -1.48
N SER A 101 3.07 12.40 -2.69
CA SER A 101 2.71 13.17 -3.88
C SER A 101 2.16 12.30 -5.00
N LEU A 102 1.24 12.88 -5.77
CA LEU A 102 0.78 12.35 -7.05
C LEU A 102 1.53 12.96 -8.25
N ASP A 103 2.53 13.83 -8.00
CA ASP A 103 3.41 14.34 -9.05
C ASP A 103 4.32 13.19 -9.54
N PRO A 104 4.27 12.78 -10.82
CA PRO A 104 5.07 11.66 -11.35
C PRO A 104 6.59 11.79 -11.17
N ARG A 105 7.09 13.00 -10.87
CA ARG A 105 8.52 13.28 -10.64
C ARG A 105 8.93 13.06 -9.18
N PHE A 106 7.97 12.96 -8.26
CA PHE A 106 8.24 12.78 -6.83
C PHE A 106 8.64 11.33 -6.54
N ASN A 107 9.80 11.13 -5.93
CA ASN A 107 10.26 9.80 -5.54
C ASN A 107 9.70 9.42 -4.16
N GLN A 108 8.62 8.65 -4.13
CA GLN A 108 7.96 8.20 -2.90
C GLN A 108 8.91 7.42 -1.97
N LEU A 109 9.90 6.70 -2.51
CA LEU A 109 10.80 5.86 -1.71
C LEU A 109 11.86 6.63 -0.96
N GLU A 110 12.46 7.59 -1.63
CA GLU A 110 13.45 8.47 -1.02
C GLU A 110 12.83 9.27 0.13
N HIS A 111 11.50 9.43 0.09
CA HIS A 111 10.71 10.11 1.09
C HIS A 111 9.89 9.17 1.97
N TYR A 112 10.18 7.86 1.97
CA TYR A 112 9.49 6.93 2.87
C TYR A 112 9.74 7.37 4.32
N PRO A 113 8.68 7.58 5.11
CA PRO A 113 8.80 8.20 6.41
C PRO A 113 9.40 7.23 7.44
N ASP A 114 10.29 7.71 8.32
CA ASP A 114 10.77 6.89 9.43
C ASP A 114 9.68 6.70 10.48
N GLN A 115 9.12 5.50 10.54
CA GLN A 115 8.09 5.12 11.49
C GLN A 115 8.64 4.40 12.73
N THR A 116 9.94 4.52 13.03
CA THR A 116 10.57 3.80 14.16
C THR A 116 10.03 4.24 15.52
N TYR A 117 9.67 5.52 15.65
CA TYR A 117 9.39 6.17 16.93
C TYR A 117 7.93 6.59 17.12
N ILE A 118 7.04 6.26 16.19
CA ILE A 118 5.62 6.60 16.28
C ILE A 118 4.81 5.48 16.95
N ASP A 119 3.59 5.80 17.37
CA ASP A 119 2.62 4.82 17.84
C ASP A 119 2.42 3.75 16.76
N ARG A 120 2.67 2.50 17.12
CA ARG A 120 2.64 1.38 16.17
C ARG A 120 1.27 1.21 15.51
N ARG A 121 0.20 1.63 16.15
CA ARG A 121 -1.15 1.57 15.58
C ARG A 121 -1.33 2.57 14.44
N LEU A 122 -0.54 3.65 14.41
CA LEU A 122 -0.56 4.68 13.37
C LEU A 122 0.20 4.26 12.10
N CYS A 123 1.15 3.32 12.19
CA CYS A 123 1.88 2.80 11.02
C CYS A 123 0.92 2.27 9.93
N GLY A 124 -0.14 1.56 10.34
CA GLY A 124 -1.11 1.00 9.40
C GLY A 124 -1.79 2.05 8.52
N PRO A 125 -2.51 3.04 9.12
CA PRO A 125 -3.12 4.14 8.38
C PRO A 125 -2.12 4.92 7.50
N ALA A 126 -0.91 5.17 8.01
CA ALA A 126 0.17 5.83 7.29
C ALA A 126 0.57 5.08 6.01
N ASP A 127 0.89 3.78 6.15
CA ASP A 127 1.24 2.91 5.04
C ASP A 127 0.09 2.80 4.01
N ASP A 128 -1.18 2.78 4.45
CA ASP A 128 -2.31 2.70 3.52
C ASP A 128 -2.46 3.92 2.63
N LEU A 129 -2.36 5.10 3.23
CA LEU A 129 -2.47 6.34 2.49
C LEU A 129 -1.33 6.40 1.46
N LEU A 130 -0.12 6.06 1.87
CA LEU A 130 1.03 5.99 0.99
C LEU A 130 0.80 4.99 -0.16
N ASN A 131 0.28 3.79 0.11
CA ASN A 131 0.03 2.78 -0.92
C ASN A 131 -0.95 3.27 -1.98
N ILE A 132 -2.05 3.91 -1.58
CA ILE A 132 -3.02 4.51 -2.50
C ILE A 132 -2.35 5.59 -3.36
N TYR A 133 -1.51 6.44 -2.75
CA TYR A 133 -0.78 7.48 -3.50
C TYR A 133 0.22 6.89 -4.50
N ILE A 134 0.96 5.85 -4.11
CA ILE A 134 1.90 5.15 -4.99
C ILE A 134 1.16 4.57 -6.19
N ASP A 135 0.03 3.90 -5.98
CA ASP A 135 -0.74 3.27 -7.07
C ASP A 135 -1.28 4.28 -8.07
N ILE A 136 -1.83 5.39 -7.59
CA ILE A 136 -2.33 6.47 -8.45
C ILE A 136 -1.17 7.14 -9.19
N GLN A 137 -0.07 7.44 -8.50
CA GLN A 137 1.12 8.04 -9.12
C GLN A 137 1.69 7.12 -10.20
N LEU A 138 1.80 5.83 -9.92
CA LEU A 138 2.27 4.82 -10.86
C LEU A 138 1.40 4.78 -12.11
N ALA A 139 0.07 4.77 -11.96
CA ALA A 139 -0.85 4.84 -13.10
C ALA A 139 -0.68 6.13 -13.91
N ALA A 140 -0.52 7.27 -13.23
CA ALA A 140 -0.33 8.57 -13.88
C ALA A 140 0.98 8.66 -14.70
N MET A 141 1.99 7.84 -14.37
CA MET A 141 3.24 7.74 -15.13
C MET A 141 3.07 7.05 -16.50
N PHE A 142 2.02 6.26 -16.70
CA PHE A 142 1.84 5.50 -17.94
C PHE A 142 1.00 6.27 -18.97
N PRO A 143 1.62 6.73 -20.09
CA PRO A 143 0.92 7.56 -21.06
C PRO A 143 -0.19 6.82 -21.81
N MET A 144 -0.29 5.49 -21.73
CA MET A 144 -1.38 4.73 -22.37
C MET A 144 -2.68 4.68 -21.58
N LEU A 145 -2.73 5.16 -20.33
CA LEU A 145 -3.95 5.20 -19.51
C LEU A 145 -4.63 6.56 -19.69
N GLN A 146 -5.35 6.77 -20.80
CA GLN A 146 -5.94 8.07 -21.16
C GLN A 146 -7.47 8.06 -21.27
N LYS A 147 -8.06 6.94 -21.67
CA LYS A 147 -9.51 6.78 -21.87
C LYS A 147 -10.04 5.57 -21.12
N ALA A 148 -11.35 5.58 -20.91
CA ALA A 148 -12.05 4.45 -20.29
C ALA A 148 -11.77 3.14 -21.04
N GLY A 149 -11.44 2.09 -20.29
CA GLY A 149 -11.09 0.77 -20.79
C GLY A 149 -9.60 0.57 -21.06
N ASP A 150 -8.78 1.62 -21.07
CA ASP A 150 -7.33 1.45 -21.19
C ASP A 150 -6.79 0.59 -20.03
N ASN A 151 -5.86 -0.28 -20.36
CA ASN A 151 -5.23 -1.20 -19.42
C ASN A 151 -3.72 -1.26 -19.66
N PHE A 152 -2.95 -1.40 -18.60
CA PHE A 152 -1.52 -1.62 -18.66
C PHE A 152 -1.10 -2.67 -17.64
N PHE A 153 -0.36 -3.69 -18.11
CA PHE A 153 0.21 -4.70 -17.25
C PHE A 153 1.71 -4.43 -17.05
N PHE A 154 2.08 -4.10 -15.81
CA PHE A 154 3.47 -3.88 -15.42
C PHE A 154 4.04 -5.12 -14.75
N LYS A 155 4.90 -5.83 -15.49
CA LYS A 155 5.63 -7.00 -14.99
C LYS A 155 6.82 -6.54 -14.14
N PHE A 156 6.71 -6.67 -12.83
CA PHE A 156 7.77 -6.32 -11.89
C PHE A 156 8.44 -7.59 -11.34
N GLY A 157 7.67 -8.48 -10.70
CA GLY A 157 8.09 -9.83 -10.30
C GLY A 157 9.31 -9.97 -9.38
N LYS A 158 9.92 -8.87 -8.94
CA LYS A 158 11.13 -8.84 -8.11
C LYS A 158 10.75 -8.86 -6.63
N PRO A 159 11.62 -9.44 -5.76
CA PRO A 159 11.37 -9.44 -4.33
C PRO A 159 11.50 -8.01 -3.79
N ILE A 160 10.53 -7.63 -2.99
CA ILE A 160 10.48 -6.41 -2.20
C ILE A 160 10.61 -6.87 -0.75
N SER A 161 11.62 -6.35 -0.06
CA SER A 161 11.92 -6.74 1.32
C SER A 161 11.42 -5.70 2.32
N PHE A 162 10.80 -6.19 3.39
CA PHE A 162 10.30 -5.40 4.51
C PHE A 162 10.94 -5.86 5.81
N LEU A 163 10.79 -5.06 6.87
CA LEU A 163 11.22 -5.41 8.22
C LEU A 163 12.70 -5.86 8.30
N LYS A 164 13.59 -5.18 7.56
CA LYS A 164 15.02 -5.51 7.49
C LYS A 164 15.31 -6.94 6.98
N GLY A 165 14.57 -7.44 5.99
CA GLY A 165 14.82 -8.77 5.43
C GLY A 165 13.94 -9.88 6.00
N GLN A 166 13.08 -9.57 6.97
CA GLN A 166 12.27 -10.58 7.65
C GLN A 166 11.00 -10.95 6.88
N ALA A 167 10.51 -10.08 6.00
CA ALA A 167 9.42 -10.40 5.10
C ALA A 167 9.77 -9.98 3.67
N GLU A 168 9.38 -10.78 2.70
CA GLU A 168 9.51 -10.48 1.28
C GLU A 168 8.18 -10.68 0.58
N ASN A 169 7.89 -9.81 -0.39
CA ASN A 169 6.75 -9.96 -1.30
C ASN A 169 7.23 -9.78 -2.75
N CYS A 170 6.53 -10.35 -3.73
CA CYS A 170 6.72 -10.05 -5.15
C CYS A 170 5.35 -9.81 -5.79
N LEU A 171 5.23 -8.79 -6.62
CA LEU A 171 3.96 -8.41 -7.21
C LEU A 171 4.17 -7.99 -8.65
N ASP A 172 3.21 -8.30 -9.50
CA ASP A 172 2.95 -7.64 -10.78
C ASP A 172 1.73 -6.72 -10.64
N PHE A 173 1.58 -5.77 -11.56
CA PHE A 173 0.54 -4.74 -11.47
C PHE A 173 -0.32 -4.75 -12.73
N ASP A 174 -1.64 -4.80 -12.55
CA ASP A 174 -2.64 -4.64 -13.61
C ASP A 174 -3.37 -3.31 -13.35
N LEU A 175 -3.09 -2.30 -14.18
CA LEU A 175 -3.58 -0.94 -14.01
C LEU A 175 -4.62 -0.64 -15.08
N LYS A 176 -5.87 -0.40 -14.66
CA LYS A 176 -7.00 -0.20 -15.56
C LYS A 176 -7.69 1.12 -15.29
N LEU A 177 -7.77 1.97 -16.31
CA LEU A 177 -8.59 3.17 -16.29
C LEU A 177 -10.03 2.77 -16.61
N LYS A 178 -10.84 2.48 -15.60
CA LYS A 178 -12.21 1.98 -15.76
C LYS A 178 -13.12 2.99 -16.43
N GLN A 179 -13.02 4.26 -16.03
CA GLN A 179 -13.91 5.32 -16.49
C GLN A 179 -13.17 6.65 -16.60
N VAL A 180 -13.56 7.44 -17.61
CA VAL A 180 -13.27 8.87 -17.72
C VAL A 180 -14.59 9.53 -18.12
N ASN A 181 -15.16 10.36 -17.24
CA ASN A 181 -16.44 11.02 -17.44
C ASN A 181 -16.25 12.54 -17.31
N HIS A 182 -16.32 13.23 -18.44
CA HIS A 182 -16.20 14.70 -18.49
C HIS A 182 -17.47 15.42 -18.03
N GLU A 183 -18.64 14.80 -18.09
CA GLU A 183 -19.90 15.39 -17.62
C GLU A 183 -19.92 15.49 -16.10
N THR A 184 -19.49 14.43 -15.41
CA THR A 184 -19.37 14.41 -13.94
C THR A 184 -17.98 14.85 -13.44
N GLY A 185 -17.03 15.06 -14.36
CA GLY A 185 -15.69 15.55 -14.05
C GLY A 185 -14.80 14.57 -13.27
N ILE A 186 -14.97 13.25 -13.47
CA ILE A 186 -14.21 12.21 -12.74
C ILE A 186 -13.54 11.18 -13.64
N ALA A 187 -12.48 10.55 -13.12
CA ALA A 187 -11.92 9.30 -13.60
C ALA A 187 -12.01 8.24 -12.51
N ILE A 188 -12.14 6.96 -12.90
CA ILE A 188 -12.06 5.81 -11.99
C ILE A 188 -10.90 4.93 -12.43
N LEU A 189 -9.95 4.74 -11.54
CA LEU A 189 -8.76 3.90 -11.70
C LEU A 189 -8.91 2.64 -10.84
N GLU A 190 -8.59 1.49 -11.40
CA GLU A 190 -8.36 0.24 -10.65
C GLU A 190 -6.90 -0.17 -10.82
N VAL A 191 -6.22 -0.47 -9.71
CA VAL A 191 -4.88 -1.03 -9.68
C VAL A 191 -4.94 -2.35 -8.93
N LYS A 192 -4.48 -3.44 -9.55
CA LYS A 192 -4.36 -4.75 -8.89
C LYS A 192 -2.90 -5.09 -8.71
N HIS A 193 -2.52 -5.43 -7.49
CA HIS A 193 -1.25 -6.10 -7.22
C HIS A 193 -1.54 -7.59 -7.19
N ILE A 194 -0.89 -8.36 -8.05
CA ILE A 194 -1.14 -9.78 -8.21
C ILE A 194 0.15 -10.59 -8.13
N PRO A 195 0.08 -11.86 -7.68
CA PRO A 195 1.20 -12.78 -7.81
C PRO A 195 1.69 -12.83 -9.27
N PRO A 196 2.99 -12.70 -9.53
CA PRO A 196 3.54 -12.84 -10.88
C PRO A 196 3.20 -14.20 -11.47
N LYS A 197 2.84 -14.23 -12.76
CA LYS A 197 2.42 -15.48 -13.42
C LYS A 197 3.58 -16.46 -13.64
N ASP A 198 4.74 -15.94 -14.04
CA ASP A 198 5.85 -16.78 -14.52
C ASP A 198 6.88 -17.10 -13.43
N ALA A 199 7.25 -16.10 -12.64
CA ALA A 199 8.26 -16.25 -11.60
C ALA A 199 8.12 -15.18 -10.52
N CYS A 200 8.19 -15.63 -9.27
CA CYS A 200 8.35 -14.77 -8.11
C CYS A 200 9.81 -14.82 -7.64
N GLY A 201 10.47 -13.67 -7.52
CA GLY A 201 11.88 -13.64 -7.11
C GLY A 201 12.14 -13.83 -5.61
N ILE A 202 11.12 -14.10 -4.78
CA ILE A 202 11.32 -14.42 -3.36
C ILE A 202 12.02 -15.78 -3.22
N LYS A 203 12.84 -15.93 -2.18
CA LYS A 203 13.53 -17.20 -1.91
C LYS A 203 12.69 -18.05 -0.97
N LEU A 204 12.33 -19.25 -1.41
CA LEU A 204 11.56 -20.23 -0.64
C LEU A 204 12.44 -21.45 -0.31
N PRO A 205 13.21 -21.41 0.80
CA PRO A 205 14.28 -22.37 1.05
C PRO A 205 13.82 -23.79 1.40
N ALA A 206 12.59 -23.98 1.88
CA ALA A 206 12.06 -25.30 2.23
C ALA A 206 11.05 -25.81 1.20
N GLU A 207 11.05 -27.13 0.96
CA GLU A 207 10.21 -27.78 -0.06
C GLU A 207 8.71 -27.45 0.12
N TRP A 208 8.21 -27.49 1.36
CA TRP A 208 6.79 -27.24 1.66
C TRP A 208 6.33 -25.82 1.29
N MET A 209 7.26 -24.87 1.18
CA MET A 209 6.96 -23.48 0.81
C MET A 209 6.67 -23.33 -0.69
N ASN A 210 7.16 -24.26 -1.52
CA ASN A 210 7.02 -24.19 -2.97
C ASN A 210 5.63 -24.61 -3.45
N ALA A 211 4.88 -25.36 -2.64
CA ALA A 211 3.51 -25.72 -2.95
C ALA A 211 2.60 -24.47 -2.83
N PRO A 212 1.90 -24.06 -3.90
CA PRO A 212 0.96 -22.94 -3.84
C PRO A 212 -0.06 -23.07 -2.72
N VAL A 213 -0.22 -22.03 -1.91
CA VAL A 213 -1.28 -21.98 -0.90
C VAL A 213 -2.65 -21.85 -1.56
N LEU A 214 -2.73 -21.09 -2.67
CA LEU A 214 -3.91 -20.97 -3.51
C LEU A 214 -3.68 -21.64 -4.87
N PRO A 215 -4.56 -22.56 -5.32
CA PRO A 215 -4.41 -23.20 -6.63
C PRO A 215 -4.32 -22.18 -7.77
N GLY A 216 -3.31 -22.33 -8.63
CA GLY A 216 -3.12 -21.49 -9.82
C GLY A 216 -2.40 -20.16 -9.61
N LEU A 217 -2.02 -19.81 -8.37
CA LEU A 217 -1.20 -18.63 -8.07
C LEU A 217 0.10 -19.04 -7.40
N LEU A 218 1.21 -18.37 -7.75
CA LEU A 218 2.47 -18.56 -7.02
C LEU A 218 2.34 -18.00 -5.61
N ASN A 219 3.01 -18.64 -4.65
CA ASN A 219 3.26 -17.99 -3.36
C ASN A 219 4.16 -16.79 -3.62
N ASN A 220 3.67 -15.61 -3.25
CA ASN A 220 4.35 -14.36 -3.51
C ASN A 220 4.73 -13.60 -2.25
N ILE A 221 4.33 -14.10 -1.06
CA ILE A 221 4.77 -13.57 0.22
C ILE A 221 5.45 -14.65 1.06
N VAL A 222 6.54 -14.27 1.72
CA VAL A 222 7.20 -15.05 2.77
C VAL A 222 7.56 -14.13 3.93
N SER A 223 7.38 -14.58 5.16
CA SER A 223 7.80 -13.89 6.37
C SER A 223 8.45 -14.88 7.32
N THR A 224 9.55 -14.49 7.95
CA THR A 224 10.28 -15.25 8.97
C THR A 224 10.50 -14.35 10.17
N GLU A 225 9.84 -14.66 11.27
CA GLU A 225 9.94 -13.91 12.52
C GLU A 225 10.54 -14.77 13.64
N PRO A 226 11.63 -14.34 14.30
CA PRO A 226 12.12 -15.02 15.49
C PRO A 226 11.16 -14.86 16.68
N LEU A 227 10.92 -15.95 17.38
CA LEU A 227 10.13 -16.03 18.60
C LEU A 227 11.02 -15.95 19.85
N SER A 228 10.41 -15.64 20.99
CA SER A 228 11.14 -15.42 22.26
C SER A 228 11.81 -16.67 22.82
N ASP A 229 11.35 -17.85 22.41
CA ASP A 229 11.92 -19.15 22.79
C ASP A 229 13.06 -19.60 21.85
N GLY A 230 13.44 -18.75 20.89
CA GLY A 230 14.49 -19.05 19.90
C GLY A 230 14.00 -19.81 18.67
N SER A 231 12.72 -20.18 18.61
CA SER A 231 12.10 -20.72 17.38
C SER A 231 11.76 -19.60 16.39
N PHE A 232 11.22 -19.95 15.22
CA PHE A 232 10.84 -19.03 14.16
C PHE A 232 9.38 -19.29 13.73
N SER A 233 8.55 -18.25 13.66
CA SER A 233 7.31 -18.31 12.91
C SER A 233 7.62 -18.01 11.44
N ILE A 234 7.28 -18.95 10.56
CA ILE A 234 7.46 -18.81 9.12
C ILE A 234 6.10 -18.87 8.45
N VAL A 235 5.80 -17.81 7.70
CA VAL A 235 4.55 -17.63 6.96
C VAL A 235 4.87 -17.61 5.47
N VAL A 236 4.13 -18.38 4.68
CA VAL A 236 4.19 -18.37 3.23
C VAL A 236 2.79 -18.30 2.68
N GLY A 237 2.58 -17.59 1.57
CA GLY A 237 1.27 -17.58 0.95
C GLY A 237 1.13 -16.74 -0.30
N SER A 238 -0.13 -16.48 -0.62
CA SER A 238 -0.54 -15.58 -1.69
C SER A 238 -1.11 -14.30 -1.10
N ASN A 239 -0.72 -13.18 -1.68
CA ASN A 239 -1.21 -11.85 -1.38
C ASN A 239 -1.67 -11.17 -2.67
N THR A 240 -2.87 -10.60 -2.65
CA THR A 240 -3.45 -9.80 -3.74
C THR A 240 -4.03 -8.53 -3.17
N ILE A 241 -3.78 -7.41 -3.84
CA ILE A 241 -4.27 -6.09 -3.44
C ILE A 241 -5.07 -5.51 -4.59
N ILE A 242 -6.20 -4.88 -4.26
CA ILE A 242 -7.00 -4.13 -5.23
C ILE A 242 -7.20 -2.73 -4.65
N VAL A 243 -6.73 -1.74 -5.39
CA VAL A 243 -7.01 -0.32 -5.13
C VAL A 243 -7.97 0.19 -6.20
N GLU A 244 -9.04 0.84 -5.78
CA GLU A 244 -9.93 1.60 -6.68
C GLU A 244 -9.97 3.05 -6.21
N ALA A 245 -9.72 3.98 -7.11
CA ALA A 245 -9.69 5.41 -6.80
C ALA A 245 -10.58 6.20 -7.76
N THR A 246 -11.44 7.04 -7.20
CA THR A 246 -12.17 8.07 -7.95
C THR A 246 -11.41 9.38 -7.87
N ILE A 247 -11.04 9.93 -9.02
CA ILE A 247 -10.18 11.12 -9.14
C ILE A 247 -10.92 12.21 -9.89
N GLN A 248 -10.83 13.45 -9.43
CA GLN A 248 -11.43 14.60 -10.11
C GLN A 248 -10.56 15.02 -11.31
N LEU A 249 -11.12 15.09 -12.53
CA LEU A 249 -10.34 15.39 -13.75
C LEU A 249 -9.68 16.77 -13.74
N GLY A 250 -10.34 17.79 -13.21
CA GLY A 250 -9.82 19.17 -13.24
C GLY A 250 -8.64 19.40 -12.30
N SER A 251 -8.67 18.78 -11.12
CA SER A 251 -7.67 19.00 -10.06
C SER A 251 -6.73 17.81 -9.84
N GLY A 252 -7.13 16.61 -10.28
CA GLY A 252 -6.52 15.33 -9.93
C GLY A 252 -6.65 14.94 -8.45
N LYS A 253 -7.53 15.59 -7.69
CA LYS A 253 -7.79 15.22 -6.28
C LYS A 253 -8.44 13.86 -6.18
N ILE A 254 -8.09 13.12 -5.14
CA ILE A 254 -8.78 11.89 -4.75
C ILE A 254 -10.13 12.29 -4.13
N LEU A 255 -11.23 11.84 -4.73
CA LEU A 255 -12.58 12.03 -4.22
C LEU A 255 -13.04 10.87 -3.34
N ASN A 256 -12.52 9.68 -3.62
CA ASN A 256 -12.54 8.52 -2.74
C ASN A 256 -11.48 7.53 -3.23
N ALA A 257 -10.99 6.68 -2.34
CA ALA A 257 -10.31 5.48 -2.76
C ALA A 257 -10.57 4.35 -1.76
N THR A 258 -10.51 3.12 -2.26
CA THR A 258 -10.58 1.90 -1.48
C THR A 258 -9.34 1.06 -1.71
N LEU A 259 -8.94 0.30 -0.70
CA LEU A 259 -7.89 -0.70 -0.78
C LEU A 259 -8.41 -1.97 -0.13
N SER A 260 -8.43 -3.09 -0.86
CA SER A 260 -8.69 -4.42 -0.33
C SER A 260 -7.46 -5.29 -0.52
N ASP A 261 -6.84 -5.65 0.60
CA ASP A 261 -5.62 -6.43 0.67
C ASP A 261 -5.91 -7.79 1.30
N GLN A 262 -5.72 -8.85 0.53
CA GLN A 262 -6.18 -10.20 0.83
C GLN A 262 -5.01 -11.16 0.90
N TYR A 263 -5.01 -11.99 1.95
CA TYR A 263 -3.98 -12.98 2.19
C TYR A 263 -4.57 -14.38 2.34
N GLN A 264 -3.88 -15.35 1.75
CA GLN A 264 -4.10 -16.77 1.93
C GLN A 264 -2.78 -17.39 2.38
N LEU A 265 -2.70 -17.79 3.65
CA LEU A 265 -1.44 -18.05 4.32
C LEU A 265 -1.37 -19.47 4.89
N ILE A 266 -0.15 -20.00 4.92
CA ILE A 266 0.27 -21.11 5.76
C ILE A 266 1.32 -20.58 6.71
N GLU A 267 1.14 -20.83 8.01
CA GLU A 267 2.14 -20.60 9.05
C GLU A 267 2.65 -21.93 9.59
N ARG A 268 3.94 -21.98 9.89
CA ARG A 268 4.57 -23.03 10.67
C ARG A 268 5.51 -22.43 11.71
N ILE A 269 5.61 -23.07 12.86
CA ILE A 269 6.65 -22.78 13.85
C ILE A 269 7.79 -23.77 13.63
N CYS A 270 8.99 -23.23 13.45
CA CYS A 270 10.17 -23.96 13.05
C CYS A 270 11.32 -23.72 14.01
N THR A 271 12.20 -24.71 14.19
CA THR A 271 13.40 -24.55 15.03
C THR A 271 14.56 -23.88 14.29
N ASP A 272 14.42 -23.69 12.97
CA ASP A 272 15.38 -23.00 12.12
C ASP A 272 14.69 -21.95 11.24
N SER A 273 15.44 -20.90 10.88
CA SER A 273 14.95 -19.78 10.07
C SER A 273 14.75 -20.11 8.59
N LYS A 274 15.18 -21.29 8.13
CA LYS A 274 14.96 -21.75 6.75
C LYS A 274 13.67 -22.56 6.62
N GLY A 275 13.01 -22.87 7.74
CA GLY A 275 11.78 -23.64 7.77
C GLY A 275 11.94 -25.09 7.37
N VAL A 276 13.09 -25.70 7.63
CA VAL A 276 13.29 -27.13 7.33
C VAL A 276 12.61 -28.01 8.39
N ASN A 277 12.76 -27.64 9.67
CA ASN A 277 12.25 -28.41 10.80
C ASN A 277 11.10 -27.65 11.47
N CYS A 278 9.87 -28.04 11.15
CA CYS A 278 8.67 -27.31 11.54
C CYS A 278 7.59 -28.23 12.09
N ASN A 279 6.65 -27.63 12.82
CA ASN A 279 5.40 -28.27 13.20
C ASN A 279 4.42 -28.39 12.00
N GLU A 280 3.24 -28.93 12.30
CA GLU A 280 2.15 -29.01 11.34
C GLU A 280 1.69 -27.62 10.87
N PRO A 281 1.34 -27.46 9.57
CA PRO A 281 0.92 -26.19 9.01
C PRO A 281 -0.42 -25.73 9.56
N VAL A 282 -0.51 -24.43 9.84
CA VAL A 282 -1.79 -23.77 10.11
C VAL A 282 -2.16 -22.88 8.94
N ARG A 283 -3.34 -23.14 8.35
CA ARG A 283 -3.90 -22.33 7.27
C ARG A 283 -4.85 -21.28 7.81
N TYR A 284 -4.76 -20.07 7.30
CA TYR A 284 -5.68 -18.98 7.65
C TYR A 284 -5.70 -17.91 6.55
N LYS A 285 -6.65 -16.99 6.70
CA LYS A 285 -6.80 -15.83 5.84
C LYS A 285 -6.62 -14.57 6.67
N GLU A 286 -6.10 -13.55 6.03
CA GLU A 286 -6.14 -12.18 6.54
C GLU A 286 -6.74 -11.30 5.46
N GLN A 287 -7.44 -10.26 5.89
CA GLN A 287 -8.04 -9.29 4.99
C GLN A 287 -7.98 -7.91 5.60
N ARG A 288 -7.67 -6.93 4.77
CA ARG A 288 -7.59 -5.54 5.14
C ARG A 288 -8.37 -4.71 4.13
N ASP A 289 -9.39 -4.01 4.61
CA ASP A 289 -10.24 -3.16 3.78
C ASP A 289 -10.19 -1.73 4.29
N ILE A 290 -9.77 -0.82 3.42
CA ILE A 290 -9.53 0.58 3.74
C ILE A 290 -10.38 1.44 2.83
N THR A 291 -10.93 2.52 3.38
CA THR A 291 -11.58 3.58 2.59
C THR A 291 -11.02 4.92 3.00
N ILE A 292 -10.74 5.77 2.02
CA ILE A 292 -10.39 7.18 2.23
C ILE A 292 -11.37 8.06 1.47
N VAL A 293 -11.81 9.14 2.10
CA VAL A 293 -12.68 10.17 1.50
C VAL A 293 -12.24 11.54 1.98
N PRO A 294 -12.43 12.62 1.21
CA PRO A 294 -12.23 13.97 1.70
C PRO A 294 -13.05 14.21 2.96
N LYS A 295 -12.43 14.74 4.01
CA LYS A 295 -13.10 15.02 5.27
C LYS A 295 -14.28 15.98 5.06
N GLY A 296 -15.43 15.65 5.64
CA GLY A 296 -16.68 16.42 5.48
C GLY A 296 -17.51 16.01 4.27
N SER A 297 -17.09 15.02 3.49
CA SER A 297 -17.98 14.32 2.56
C SER A 297 -18.91 13.40 3.35
N ASP A 298 -20.20 13.40 3.03
CA ASP A 298 -21.15 12.47 3.65
C ASP A 298 -20.72 11.03 3.37
N VAL A 299 -20.30 10.33 4.42
CA VAL A 299 -20.09 8.88 4.36
C VAL A 299 -21.49 8.27 4.43
N HIS A 300 -22.10 8.01 3.27
CA HIS A 300 -23.29 7.16 3.23
C HIS A 300 -22.84 5.72 3.53
N GLU A 301 -22.87 5.37 4.83
CA GLU A 301 -22.91 3.97 5.29
C GLU A 301 -24.20 3.29 4.86
#